data_AF-A0A1V9XM60-F1
#
_entry.id   AF-A0A1V9XM60-F1
#
_cell.length_a   1.000
_cell.length_b   1.000
_cell.length_c   1.000
_cell.angle_alpha   90.00
_cell.angle_beta   90.00
_cell.angle_gamma   90.00
#
_symmetry.space_group_name_H-M   'P 1'
#
loop_
_entity.id
_entity.type
_entity.pdbx_description
1 polymer ?
#
loop_
_entity_poly.entity_id
_entity_poly.type
_entity_poly.pdbx_seq_one_letter_code
_entity_poly.pdbx_strand_id
1 'polypeptide(L)'
;MSSFGANGTMRGVTFSVLFVLLTLWSDGAVSASVSSMNNAAAAAASAAAAAVVANEHDNRMYYWDAPPSWMLPCGQNKIVIEKDITTWEDLNSILLQISKHAHSSSLEANHKKQIFLDLYFNDSSTFESIYKQYGHQWLPRPPANKEALNKKLRSMDVATAFRKIYGILQHYAVGLEQATLDQMFSHKGEFEAHFRQLQNSLKQLLCEFDMSITLLKIRKDPDVLRDVMSVEQRKPADALGEHQITLRDYVILRDFIGITDYVSKLFKYLSQHPEKRPVRVMGPEVEMLHTQQEYQKQLQQQPPPLRHLTIHRKNH
;
A
#
# COMPACT_ATOMS: atom_id res chain seq x y z
N MET A 1 16.57 42.39 52.02
CA MET A 1 16.16 43.53 51.17
C MET A 1 15.04 43.02 50.29
N SER A 2 13.81 43.15 50.78
CA SER A 2 12.81 44.12 50.28
C SER A 2 11.98 43.43 49.19
N SER A 3 10.68 43.19 49.24
CA SER A 3 9.54 43.85 49.90
C SER A 3 8.43 43.88 48.83
N PHE A 4 7.27 43.30 49.14
CA PHE A 4 5.93 43.59 48.59
C PHE A 4 5.68 43.26 47.10
N GLY A 5 4.55 42.70 46.67
CA GLY A 5 3.24 42.54 47.27
C GLY A 5 2.17 42.90 46.21
N ALA A 6 1.10 42.11 46.11
CA ALA A 6 -0.28 42.52 45.79
C ALA A 6 -1.10 41.46 45.01
N ASN A 7 -2.11 40.97 45.73
CA ASN A 7 -3.46 40.57 45.34
C ASN A 7 -3.95 40.84 43.90
N GLY A 8 -4.70 39.87 43.37
CA GLY A 8 -5.57 40.02 42.21
C GLY A 8 -6.64 38.94 42.14
N THR A 9 -7.66 39.05 42.99
CA THR A 9 -8.95 38.35 42.90
C THR A 9 -9.81 38.87 41.74
N MET A 10 -10.27 38.00 40.84
CA MET A 10 -11.54 38.11 40.09
C MET A 10 -12.04 36.69 39.80
N ARG A 11 -13.19 36.26 40.36
CA ARG A 11 -14.53 36.26 39.73
C ARG A 11 -14.48 35.57 38.35
N GLY A 12 -14.99 34.35 38.14
CA GLY A 12 -16.28 33.80 38.56
C GLY A 12 -17.29 33.99 37.43
N VAL A 13 -17.45 33.00 36.55
CA VAL A 13 -18.62 32.86 35.67
C VAL A 13 -18.96 31.37 35.56
N THR A 14 -19.88 30.94 36.41
CA THR A 14 -20.62 29.69 36.31
C THR A 14 -21.73 29.85 35.28
N PHE A 15 -21.74 29.05 34.22
CA PHE A 15 -22.90 28.89 33.35
C PHE A 15 -23.88 27.91 34.00
N SER A 16 -24.82 28.43 34.78
CA SER A 16 -26.02 27.71 35.22
C SER A 16 -27.07 27.83 34.12
N VAL A 17 -27.34 26.72 33.42
CA VAL A 17 -28.51 26.62 32.53
C VAL A 17 -29.74 26.44 33.40
N LEU A 18 -30.56 27.49 33.44
CA LEU A 18 -31.80 27.58 34.20
C LEU A 18 -32.86 26.69 33.51
N PHE A 19 -33.26 25.61 34.19
CA PHE A 19 -34.49 24.87 33.88
C PHE A 19 -35.68 25.70 34.38
N VAL A 20 -36.47 26.26 33.46
CA VAL A 20 -37.74 26.90 33.80
C VAL A 20 -38.83 25.82 33.83
N LEU A 21 -39.19 25.40 35.04
CA LEU A 21 -40.41 24.68 35.34
C LEU A 21 -41.56 25.69 35.43
N LEU A 22 -42.42 25.73 34.40
CA LEU A 22 -43.73 26.35 34.49
C LEU A 22 -44.75 25.28 34.90
N THR A 23 -45.16 25.35 36.16
CA THR A 23 -46.37 24.68 36.66
C THR A 23 -47.58 25.56 36.36
N LEU A 24 -48.48 25.09 35.52
CA LEU A 24 -49.87 25.55 35.47
C LEU A 24 -50.77 24.35 35.72
N TRP A 25 -51.51 24.42 36.82
CA TRP A 25 -52.64 23.54 37.10
C TRP A 25 -53.83 23.97 36.26
N SER A 26 -54.41 23.03 35.53
CA SER A 26 -55.82 23.03 35.18
C SER A 26 -56.32 21.59 35.30
N ASP A 27 -57.27 21.38 36.20
CA ASP A 27 -57.99 20.13 36.37
C ASP A 27 -58.73 19.73 35.08
N GLY A 28 -58.85 18.42 34.86
CA GLY A 28 -59.95 17.85 34.08
C GLY A 28 -59.56 17.09 32.81
N ALA A 29 -59.43 15.77 32.97
CA ALA A 29 -59.78 14.73 32.00
C ALA A 29 -59.04 14.67 30.65
N VAL A 30 -57.90 13.96 30.58
CA VAL A 30 -57.57 13.02 29.49
C VAL A 30 -56.62 11.93 30.02
N SER A 31 -57.15 10.88 30.65
CA SER A 31 -56.39 9.68 31.03
C SER A 31 -56.74 8.53 30.09
N ALA A 32 -56.29 8.60 28.83
CA ALA A 32 -56.19 7.46 27.91
C ALA A 32 -55.51 7.88 26.58
N SER A 33 -54.24 8.31 26.61
CA SER A 33 -53.46 8.44 25.35
C SER A 33 -51.93 8.52 25.56
N VAL A 34 -51.46 8.97 26.73
CA VAL A 34 -50.02 9.21 26.96
C VAL A 34 -49.19 7.91 27.05
N SER A 35 -49.75 6.82 27.61
CA SER A 35 -49.07 5.52 27.63
C SER A 35 -48.97 4.88 26.23
N SER A 36 -49.96 5.12 25.36
CA SER A 36 -49.93 4.66 23.96
C SER A 36 -48.88 5.41 23.13
N MET A 37 -48.68 6.71 23.39
CA MET A 37 -47.71 7.52 22.66
C MET A 37 -46.26 7.18 23.05
N ASN A 38 -46.00 6.88 24.32
CA ASN A 38 -44.65 6.46 24.76
C ASN A 38 -44.25 5.09 24.19
N ASN A 39 -45.21 4.16 24.08
CA ASN A 39 -44.96 2.84 23.46
C ASN A 39 -44.76 2.95 21.94
N ALA A 40 -45.49 3.85 21.27
CA ALA A 40 -45.31 4.09 19.84
C ALA A 40 -43.94 4.75 19.54
N ALA A 41 -43.49 5.68 20.37
CA ALA A 41 -42.17 6.31 20.24
C ALA A 41 -41.03 5.31 20.47
N ALA A 42 -41.15 4.44 21.48
CA ALA A 42 -40.19 3.37 21.74
C ALA A 42 -40.15 2.32 20.61
N ALA A 43 -41.32 1.94 20.07
CA ALA A 43 -41.41 1.04 18.93
C ALA A 43 -40.82 1.66 17.64
N ALA A 44 -41.04 2.96 17.41
CA ALA A 44 -40.46 3.68 16.27
C ALA A 44 -38.93 3.80 16.39
N ALA A 45 -38.40 4.05 17.59
CA ALA A 45 -36.96 4.08 17.84
C ALA A 45 -36.32 2.69 17.67
N SER A 46 -36.99 1.63 18.12
CA SER A 46 -36.55 0.24 17.91
C SER A 46 -36.61 -0.17 16.44
N ALA A 47 -37.66 0.22 15.70
CA ALA A 47 -37.77 -0.03 14.27
C ALA A 47 -36.74 0.76 13.46
N ALA A 48 -36.43 1.99 13.86
CA ALA A 48 -35.37 2.79 13.24
C ALA A 48 -33.98 2.18 13.51
N ALA A 49 -33.71 1.71 14.73
CA ALA A 49 -32.48 0.99 15.04
C ALA A 49 -32.37 -0.32 14.26
N ALA A 50 -33.45 -1.09 14.17
CA ALA A 50 -33.50 -2.32 13.37
C ALA A 50 -33.33 -2.04 11.87
N ALA A 51 -33.87 -0.94 11.35
CA ALA A 51 -33.68 -0.51 9.97
C ALA A 51 -32.24 -0.06 9.68
N VAL A 52 -31.57 0.62 10.61
CA VAL A 52 -30.14 0.97 10.51
C VAL A 52 -29.28 -0.29 10.49
N VAL A 53 -29.55 -1.26 11.37
CA VAL A 53 -28.84 -2.55 11.41
C VAL A 53 -29.10 -3.40 10.15
N ALA A 54 -30.33 -3.38 9.63
CA ALA A 54 -30.67 -4.06 8.38
C ALA A 54 -29.96 -3.43 7.17
N ASN A 55 -29.80 -2.10 7.15
CA ASN A 55 -29.09 -1.39 6.10
C ASN A 55 -27.56 -1.62 6.15
N GLU A 56 -26.99 -1.82 7.34
CA GLU A 56 -25.59 -2.25 7.50
C GLU A 56 -25.35 -3.67 6.98
N HIS A 57 -26.29 -4.60 7.20
CA HIS A 57 -26.21 -5.96 6.67
C HIS A 57 -26.29 -6.01 5.14
N ASP A 58 -27.14 -5.17 4.53
CA ASP A 58 -27.31 -5.12 3.07
C ASP A 58 -26.07 -4.48 2.40
N ASN A 59 -25.52 -3.40 2.97
CA ASN A 59 -24.26 -2.80 2.48
C ASN A 59 -23.04 -3.73 2.57
N ARG A 60 -23.03 -4.67 3.53
CA ARG A 60 -21.96 -5.66 3.67
C ARG A 60 -21.97 -6.66 2.51
N MET A 61 -23.12 -6.91 1.89
CA MET A 61 -23.24 -7.85 0.76
C MET A 61 -22.68 -7.26 -0.54
N TYR A 62 -22.97 -5.99 -0.86
CA TYR A 62 -22.54 -5.36 -2.12
C TYR A 62 -21.04 -5.01 -2.20
N TYR A 63 -20.33 -4.89 -1.07
CA TYR A 63 -18.91 -4.52 -1.08
C TYR A 63 -18.00 -5.61 -1.66
N TRP A 64 -18.37 -6.89 -1.52
CA TRP A 64 -17.53 -8.01 -1.95
C TRP A 64 -17.68 -8.35 -3.44
N ASP A 65 -18.79 -7.96 -4.07
CA ASP A 65 -19.08 -8.21 -5.49
C ASP A 65 -18.42 -7.19 -6.42
N ALA A 66 -18.04 -6.02 -5.90
CA ALA A 66 -17.29 -5.03 -6.65
C ALA A 66 -15.85 -5.53 -6.93
N PRO A 67 -15.33 -5.36 -8.16
CA PRO A 67 -13.94 -5.65 -8.46
C PRO A 67 -13.01 -4.91 -7.50
N PRO A 68 -12.00 -5.59 -6.94
CA PRO A 68 -11.05 -4.96 -6.06
C PRO A 68 -10.39 -3.73 -6.68
N SER A 69 -10.30 -2.65 -5.90
CA SER A 69 -9.85 -1.34 -6.41
C SER A 69 -8.40 -1.33 -6.93
N TRP A 70 -7.57 -2.30 -6.53
CA TRP A 70 -6.19 -2.45 -6.97
C TRP A 70 -6.02 -3.20 -8.30
N MET A 71 -7.07 -3.82 -8.85
CA MET A 71 -7.03 -4.44 -10.17
C MET A 71 -7.04 -3.39 -11.29
N LEU A 72 -7.71 -2.26 -11.04
CA LEU A 72 -7.78 -1.11 -11.95
C LEU A 72 -7.42 0.17 -11.18
N PRO A 73 -6.15 0.31 -10.73
CA PRO A 73 -5.75 1.36 -9.79
C PRO A 73 -5.89 2.77 -10.39
N CYS A 74 -5.79 2.91 -11.71
CA CYS A 74 -5.96 4.17 -12.44
C CYS A 74 -7.41 4.50 -12.83
N GLY A 75 -8.37 3.60 -12.57
CA GLY A 75 -9.77 3.73 -13.00
C GLY A 75 -10.05 3.17 -14.40
N GLN A 76 -11.27 3.41 -14.90
CA GLN A 76 -11.80 2.80 -16.14
C GLN A 76 -11.36 3.52 -17.43
N ASN A 77 -10.85 4.73 -17.33
CA ASN A 77 -10.39 5.47 -18.50
C ASN A 77 -9.03 4.92 -18.92
N LYS A 78 -8.97 4.28 -20.10
CA LYS A 78 -7.71 3.94 -20.74
C LYS A 78 -6.94 5.25 -20.94
N ILE A 79 -5.92 5.46 -20.14
CA ILE A 79 -4.99 6.57 -20.34
C ILE A 79 -4.32 6.30 -21.69
N VAL A 80 -4.61 7.15 -22.69
CA VAL A 80 -3.89 7.11 -23.96
C VAL A 80 -2.49 7.61 -23.64
N ILE A 81 -1.53 6.69 -23.59
CA ILE A 81 -0.14 7.06 -23.31
C ILE A 81 0.51 7.38 -24.65
N GLU A 82 0.64 8.68 -24.94
CA GLU A 82 1.19 9.17 -26.21
C GLU A 82 2.73 9.13 -26.25
N LYS A 83 3.39 9.04 -25.09
CA LYS A 83 4.85 9.07 -25.00
C LYS A 83 5.43 7.66 -24.99
N ASP A 84 6.09 7.27 -26.07
CA ASP A 84 6.93 6.08 -26.09
C ASP A 84 8.20 6.29 -25.24
N ILE A 85 8.58 5.26 -24.49
CA ILE A 85 9.85 5.23 -23.75
C ILE A 85 10.93 4.73 -24.71
N THR A 86 11.73 5.65 -25.24
CA THR A 86 12.73 5.36 -26.27
C THR A 86 14.17 5.54 -25.79
N THR A 87 14.38 6.22 -24.66
CA THR A 87 15.73 6.50 -24.13
C THR A 87 15.92 5.94 -22.73
N TRP A 88 17.19 5.76 -22.35
CA TRP A 88 17.53 5.45 -20.96
C TRP A 88 17.10 6.56 -19.99
N GLU A 89 17.18 7.82 -20.40
CA GLU A 89 16.81 8.95 -19.55
C GLU A 89 15.32 8.93 -19.18
N ASP A 90 14.45 8.61 -20.16
CA ASP A 90 13.01 8.43 -19.91
C ASP A 90 12.74 7.30 -18.92
N LEU A 91 13.39 6.14 -19.11
CA LEU A 91 13.26 5.00 -18.20
C LEU A 91 13.81 5.33 -16.80
N ASN A 92 14.97 5.96 -16.73
CA ASN A 92 15.63 6.35 -15.50
C ASN A 92 14.75 7.31 -14.67
N SER A 93 14.09 8.27 -15.33
CA SER A 93 13.14 9.17 -14.70
C SER A 93 11.97 8.42 -14.05
N ILE A 94 11.38 7.44 -14.75
CA ILE A 94 10.31 6.57 -14.20
C ILE A 94 10.81 5.78 -12.98
N LEU A 95 11.99 5.15 -13.09
CA LEU A 95 12.56 4.37 -11.99
C LEU A 95 12.80 5.23 -10.74
N LEU A 96 13.33 6.45 -10.93
CA LEU A 96 13.56 7.40 -9.85
C LEU A 96 12.25 7.93 -9.25
N GLN A 97 11.23 8.18 -10.07
CA GLN A 97 9.90 8.60 -9.59
C GLN A 97 9.29 7.54 -8.67
N ILE A 98 9.21 6.29 -9.13
CA ILE A 98 8.70 5.17 -8.35
C ILE A 98 9.50 5.00 -7.05
N SER A 99 10.83 5.12 -7.13
CA SER A 99 11.70 5.02 -5.96
C SER A 99 11.37 6.08 -4.90
N LYS A 100 11.16 7.34 -5.33
CA LYS A 100 10.82 8.46 -4.45
C LYS A 100 9.43 8.30 -3.84
N HIS A 101 8.44 7.93 -4.66
CA HIS A 101 7.08 7.71 -4.20
C HIS A 101 7.04 6.59 -3.16
N ALA A 102 7.62 5.43 -3.45
CA ALA A 102 7.68 4.31 -2.51
C ALA A 102 8.39 4.69 -1.18
N HIS A 103 9.43 5.52 -1.24
CA HIS A 103 10.07 6.03 -0.03
C HIS A 103 9.12 6.91 0.79
N SER A 104 8.42 7.83 0.12
CA SER A 104 7.43 8.69 0.77
C SER A 104 6.31 7.87 1.43
N SER A 105 5.77 6.86 0.74
CA SER A 105 4.76 5.96 1.29
C SER A 105 5.27 5.17 2.51
N SER A 106 6.54 4.77 2.51
CA SER A 106 7.17 4.10 3.66
C SER A 106 7.27 5.02 4.88
N LEU A 107 7.70 6.27 4.68
CA LEU A 107 7.77 7.28 5.75
C LEU A 107 6.39 7.61 6.31
N GLU A 108 5.40 7.78 5.44
CA GLU A 108 4.01 8.03 5.83
C GLU A 108 3.45 6.85 6.65
N ALA A 109 3.65 5.62 6.19
CA ALA A 109 3.23 4.42 6.90
C ALA A 109 3.93 4.28 8.25
N ASN A 110 5.21 4.62 8.34
CA ASN A 110 5.92 4.58 9.61
C ASN A 110 5.40 5.61 10.61
N HIS A 111 5.08 6.82 10.16
CA HIS A 111 4.45 7.82 11.01
C HIS A 111 3.09 7.34 11.54
N LYS A 112 2.25 6.79 10.65
CA LYS A 112 0.95 6.21 11.03
C LYS A 112 1.09 5.02 11.97
N LYS A 113 2.13 4.19 11.81
CA LYS A 113 2.41 3.09 12.76
C LYS A 113 2.66 3.60 14.17
N GLN A 114 3.36 4.73 14.34
CA GLN A 114 3.55 5.31 15.67
C GLN A 114 2.20 5.72 16.27
N ILE A 115 1.35 6.40 15.48
CA ILE A 115 -0.01 6.77 15.90
C ILE A 115 -0.82 5.52 16.28
N PHE A 116 -0.76 4.46 15.48
CA PHE A 116 -1.45 3.19 15.78
C PHE A 116 -0.99 2.61 17.12
N LEU A 117 0.32 2.57 17.33
CA LEU A 117 0.89 2.03 18.55
C LEU A 117 0.47 2.83 19.78
N ASP A 118 0.51 4.16 19.69
CA ASP A 118 0.12 5.08 20.77
C ASP A 118 -1.38 4.99 21.12
N LEU A 119 -2.23 4.65 20.14
CA LEU A 119 -3.66 4.48 20.36
C LEU A 119 -4.00 3.14 21.04
N TYR A 120 -3.34 2.06 20.64
CA TYR A 120 -3.75 0.71 21.03
C TYR A 120 -2.89 0.08 22.13
N PHE A 121 -1.70 0.61 22.42
CA PHE A 121 -0.76 -0.01 23.35
C PHE A 121 -0.12 1.00 24.30
N ASN A 122 -0.22 0.73 25.60
CA ASN A 122 0.47 1.52 26.63
C ASN A 122 1.99 1.31 26.60
N ASP A 123 2.46 0.12 26.22
CA ASP A 123 3.87 -0.21 26.04
C ASP A 123 4.12 -0.73 24.62
N SER A 124 4.16 0.21 23.69
CA SER A 124 4.46 -0.01 22.28
C SER A 124 5.78 -0.77 22.09
N SER A 125 6.79 -0.47 22.91
CA SER A 125 8.14 -1.06 22.78
C SER A 125 8.15 -2.57 23.06
N THR A 126 7.49 -2.98 24.13
CA THR A 126 7.33 -4.40 24.49
C THR A 126 6.47 -5.12 23.46
N PHE A 127 5.37 -4.51 23.02
CA PHE A 127 4.52 -5.09 21.99
C PHE A 127 5.29 -5.35 20.67
N GLU A 128 6.02 -4.35 20.16
CA GLU A 128 6.81 -4.49 18.95
C GLU A 128 7.90 -5.57 19.09
N SER A 129 8.52 -5.67 20.27
CA SER A 129 9.54 -6.70 20.57
C SER A 129 8.95 -8.12 20.49
N ILE A 130 7.80 -8.35 21.11
CA ILE A 130 7.11 -9.65 21.13
C ILE A 130 6.74 -10.08 19.71
N TYR A 131 6.18 -9.17 18.91
CA TYR A 131 5.63 -9.51 17.60
C TYR A 131 6.59 -9.28 16.43
N LYS A 132 7.85 -8.93 16.70
CA LYS A 132 8.87 -8.62 15.67
C LYS A 132 9.00 -9.68 14.57
N GLN A 133 8.88 -10.96 14.93
CA GLN A 133 9.03 -12.08 13.98
C GLN A 133 7.71 -12.60 13.43
N TYR A 134 6.59 -12.26 14.08
CA TYR A 134 5.26 -12.68 13.66
C TYR A 134 4.97 -12.11 12.27
N GLY A 135 4.42 -12.92 11.36
CA GLY A 135 4.07 -12.48 10.02
C GLY A 135 3.07 -13.41 9.37
N HIS A 136 2.31 -12.89 8.41
CA HIS A 136 1.35 -13.67 7.65
C HIS A 136 2.03 -14.38 6.48
N GLN A 137 1.74 -15.67 6.29
CA GLN A 137 2.33 -16.45 5.19
C GLN A 137 1.94 -15.92 3.80
N TRP A 138 0.72 -15.37 3.68
CA TRP A 138 0.22 -14.79 2.44
C TRP A 138 0.79 -13.39 2.17
N LEU A 139 1.39 -12.72 3.15
CA LEU A 139 1.92 -11.36 2.98
C LEU A 139 3.42 -11.40 2.68
N PRO A 140 3.86 -11.01 1.46
CA PRO A 140 5.27 -11.09 1.10
C PRO A 140 6.13 -10.12 1.90
N ARG A 141 7.19 -10.58 2.55
CA ARG A 141 8.10 -9.74 3.35
C ARG A 141 9.34 -9.28 2.54
N PRO A 142 9.91 -8.11 2.86
CA PRO A 142 11.17 -7.68 2.28
C PRO A 142 12.32 -8.63 2.67
N PRO A 143 13.46 -8.59 1.97
CA PRO A 143 14.64 -9.39 2.34
C PRO A 143 15.06 -9.13 3.79
N ALA A 144 15.25 -10.22 4.57
CA ALA A 144 15.42 -10.15 6.02
C ALA A 144 16.72 -9.46 6.50
N ASN A 145 17.75 -9.43 5.64
CA ASN A 145 19.04 -8.84 5.98
C ASN A 145 19.72 -8.22 4.75
N LYS A 146 20.82 -7.50 4.98
CA LYS A 146 21.57 -6.77 3.95
C LYS A 146 22.10 -7.69 2.84
N GLU A 147 22.52 -8.91 3.18
CA GLU A 147 23.03 -9.87 2.20
C GLU A 147 21.91 -10.37 1.28
N ALA A 148 20.79 -10.79 1.85
CA ALA A 148 19.60 -11.20 1.12
C ALA A 148 19.07 -10.06 0.23
N LEU A 149 19.07 -8.82 0.74
CA LEU A 149 18.72 -7.63 -0.03
C LEU A 149 19.64 -7.47 -1.24
N ASN A 150 20.95 -7.42 -1.05
CA ASN A 150 21.92 -7.25 -2.12
C ASN A 150 21.84 -8.36 -3.17
N LYS A 151 21.64 -9.61 -2.73
CA LYS A 151 21.41 -10.75 -3.62
C LYS A 151 20.15 -10.54 -4.47
N LYS A 152 19.06 -10.11 -3.84
CA LYS A 152 17.78 -9.87 -4.52
C LYS A 152 17.88 -8.72 -5.52
N LEU A 153 18.51 -7.60 -5.13
CA LEU A 153 18.75 -6.44 -6.00
C LEU A 153 19.50 -6.84 -7.28
N ARG A 154 20.63 -7.55 -7.13
CA ARG A 154 21.43 -8.01 -8.29
C ARG A 154 20.69 -8.99 -9.20
N SER A 155 19.76 -9.77 -8.64
CA SER A 155 19.00 -10.78 -9.38
C SER A 155 17.85 -10.23 -10.21
N MET A 156 17.47 -8.96 -10.04
CA MET A 156 16.36 -8.36 -10.76
C MET A 156 16.84 -7.54 -11.95
N ASP A 157 16.17 -7.71 -13.09
CA ASP A 157 16.12 -6.73 -14.17
C ASP A 157 14.86 -5.86 -14.03
N VAL A 158 14.78 -4.79 -14.84
CA VAL A 158 13.66 -3.85 -14.80
C VAL A 158 12.31 -4.53 -15.06
N ALA A 159 12.24 -5.40 -16.08
CA ALA A 159 10.99 -6.05 -16.46
C ALA A 159 10.46 -6.98 -15.35
N THR A 160 11.36 -7.76 -14.75
CA THR A 160 11.08 -8.67 -13.66
C THR A 160 10.71 -7.92 -12.39
N ALA A 161 11.37 -6.80 -12.10
CA ALA A 161 11.06 -5.95 -10.95
C ALA A 161 9.64 -5.39 -11.04
N PHE A 162 9.27 -4.73 -12.13
CA PHE A 162 7.92 -4.21 -12.34
C PHE A 162 6.85 -5.28 -12.13
N ARG A 163 7.02 -6.42 -12.78
CA ARG A 163 6.06 -7.54 -12.72
C ARG A 163 5.91 -8.10 -11.30
N LYS A 164 7.03 -8.45 -10.64
CA LYS A 164 6.99 -9.06 -9.30
C LYS A 164 6.52 -8.09 -8.22
N ILE A 165 7.00 -6.85 -8.27
CA ILE A 165 6.64 -5.85 -7.27
C ILE A 165 5.18 -5.45 -7.40
N TYR A 166 4.64 -5.36 -8.61
CA TYR A 166 3.21 -5.08 -8.80
C TYR A 166 2.33 -6.10 -8.07
N GLY A 167 2.57 -7.40 -8.29
CA GLY A 167 1.85 -8.46 -7.57
C GLY A 167 2.06 -8.41 -6.06
N ILE A 168 3.28 -8.12 -5.59
CA ILE A 168 3.55 -7.95 -4.14
C ILE A 168 2.73 -6.79 -3.57
N LEU A 169 2.71 -5.62 -4.22
CA LEU A 169 1.95 -4.45 -3.78
C LEU A 169 0.44 -4.75 -3.75
N GLN A 170 -0.08 -5.57 -4.66
CA GLN A 170 -1.47 -6.01 -4.60
C GLN A 170 -1.79 -6.88 -3.37
N HIS A 171 -0.86 -7.69 -2.86
CA HIS A 171 -1.07 -8.40 -1.58
C HIS A 171 -1.27 -7.40 -0.43
N TYR A 172 -0.50 -6.32 -0.42
CA TYR A 172 -0.68 -5.26 0.58
C TYR A 172 -1.97 -4.46 0.38
N ALA A 173 -2.49 -4.39 -0.85
CA ALA A 173 -3.80 -3.80 -1.10
C ALA A 173 -4.91 -4.64 -0.46
N VAL A 174 -4.83 -5.98 -0.53
CA VAL A 174 -5.73 -6.88 0.21
C VAL A 174 -5.63 -6.65 1.71
N GLY A 175 -4.41 -6.57 2.25
CA GLY A 175 -4.20 -6.34 3.68
C GLY A 175 -4.75 -5.00 4.16
N LEU A 176 -4.45 -3.91 3.45
CA LEU A 176 -4.95 -2.58 3.81
C LEU A 176 -6.48 -2.46 3.63
N GLU A 177 -7.07 -3.17 2.65
CA GLU A 177 -8.53 -3.35 2.54
C GLU A 177 -9.10 -3.95 3.82
N GLN A 178 -8.59 -5.11 4.22
CA GLN A 178 -9.06 -5.77 5.43
C GLN A 178 -8.86 -4.91 6.68
N ALA A 179 -7.69 -4.30 6.86
CA ALA A 179 -7.41 -3.43 8.02
C ALA A 179 -8.35 -2.22 8.07
N THR A 180 -8.76 -1.68 6.93
CA THR A 180 -9.75 -0.60 6.90
C THR A 180 -11.13 -1.09 7.33
N LEU A 181 -11.57 -2.25 6.83
CA LEU A 181 -12.83 -2.86 7.24
C LEU A 181 -12.83 -3.21 8.74
N ASP A 182 -11.71 -3.69 9.25
CA ASP A 182 -11.51 -3.98 10.66
C ASP A 182 -11.73 -2.74 11.52
N GLN A 183 -11.15 -1.60 11.13
CA GLN A 183 -11.36 -0.33 11.83
C GLN A 183 -12.81 0.17 11.75
N MET A 184 -13.44 0.04 10.58
CA MET A 184 -14.84 0.45 10.38
C MET A 184 -15.80 -0.32 11.28
N PHE A 185 -15.61 -1.64 11.43
CA PHE A 185 -16.58 -2.49 12.13
C PHE A 185 -16.21 -2.86 13.56
N SER A 186 -14.93 -2.83 13.92
CA SER A 186 -14.46 -3.37 15.22
C SER A 186 -13.89 -2.30 16.15
N HIS A 187 -13.28 -1.23 15.62
CA HIS A 187 -12.52 -0.25 16.42
C HIS A 187 -13.14 1.16 16.46
N LYS A 188 -14.46 1.26 16.25
CA LYS A 188 -15.19 2.55 16.21
C LYS A 188 -14.62 3.57 15.21
N GLY A 189 -13.80 3.13 14.26
CA GLY A 189 -13.18 3.97 13.24
C GLY A 189 -11.99 4.82 13.70
N GLU A 190 -11.43 4.65 14.90
CA GLU A 190 -10.38 5.55 15.43
C GLU A 190 -9.15 5.68 14.52
N PHE A 191 -8.81 4.61 13.79
CA PHE A 191 -7.68 4.59 12.86
C PHE A 191 -8.09 4.42 11.39
N GLU A 192 -9.39 4.38 11.08
CA GLU A 192 -9.92 4.13 9.73
C GLU A 192 -9.35 5.11 8.69
N ALA A 193 -9.39 6.41 9.01
CA ALA A 193 -8.93 7.45 8.11
C ALA A 193 -7.44 7.29 7.75
N HIS A 194 -6.63 6.80 8.69
CA HIS A 194 -5.21 6.56 8.44
C HIS A 194 -4.99 5.37 7.52
N PHE A 195 -5.73 4.27 7.66
CA PHE A 195 -5.66 3.17 6.70
C PHE A 195 -6.17 3.57 5.33
N ARG A 196 -7.26 4.35 5.23
CA ARG A 196 -7.73 4.87 3.92
C ARG A 196 -6.67 5.72 3.22
N GLN A 197 -5.94 6.56 3.96
CA GLN A 197 -4.84 7.33 3.40
C GLN A 197 -3.73 6.41 2.86
N LEU A 198 -3.37 5.35 3.59
CA LEU A 198 -2.40 4.36 3.12
C LEU A 198 -2.88 3.56 1.91
N GLN A 199 -4.15 3.18 1.87
CA GLN A 199 -4.77 2.55 0.70
C GLN A 199 -4.67 3.46 -0.52
N ASN A 200 -4.96 4.75 -0.37
CA ASN A 200 -4.87 5.72 -1.46
C ASN A 200 -3.42 5.90 -1.93
N SER A 201 -2.47 6.01 -1.01
CA SER A 201 -1.02 6.06 -1.30
C SER A 201 -0.58 4.82 -2.09
N LEU A 202 -0.97 3.62 -1.64
CA LEU A 202 -0.69 2.37 -2.34
C LEU A 202 -1.37 2.30 -3.72
N LYS A 203 -2.62 2.77 -3.84
CA LYS A 203 -3.35 2.80 -5.10
C LYS A 203 -2.67 3.69 -6.13
N GLN A 204 -2.17 4.86 -5.72
CA GLN A 204 -1.39 5.74 -6.60
C GLN A 204 -0.10 5.05 -7.07
N LEU A 205 0.64 4.42 -6.15
CA LEU A 205 1.83 3.65 -6.50
C LEU A 205 1.51 2.51 -7.48
N LEU A 206 0.45 1.73 -7.22
CA LEU A 206 -0.01 0.68 -8.14
C LEU A 206 -0.39 1.24 -9.51
N CYS A 207 -0.97 2.44 -9.59
CA CYS A 207 -1.27 3.08 -10.86
C CYS A 207 0.02 3.44 -11.62
N GLU A 208 1.04 3.97 -10.96
CA GLU A 208 2.35 4.23 -11.58
C GLU A 208 2.98 2.95 -12.15
N PHE A 209 2.88 1.84 -11.42
CA PHE A 209 3.36 0.54 -11.90
C PHE A 209 2.54 0.04 -13.10
N ASP A 210 1.21 0.10 -13.06
CA ASP A 210 0.34 -0.39 -14.15
C ASP A 210 0.58 0.41 -15.45
N MET A 211 0.71 1.74 -15.32
CA MET A 211 1.11 2.61 -16.43
C MET A 211 2.51 2.26 -16.96
N SER A 212 3.49 2.05 -16.08
CA SER A 212 4.86 1.73 -16.47
C SER A 212 4.98 0.35 -17.12
N ILE A 213 4.24 -0.64 -16.63
CA ILE A 213 4.15 -1.98 -17.23
C ILE A 213 3.61 -1.87 -18.65
N THR A 214 2.57 -1.06 -18.86
CA THR A 214 1.97 -0.81 -20.17
C THR A 214 2.97 -0.11 -21.11
N LEU A 215 3.58 0.98 -20.65
CA LEU A 215 4.59 1.77 -21.39
C LEU A 215 5.78 0.93 -21.85
N LEU A 216 6.30 0.11 -20.95
CA LEU A 216 7.49 -0.71 -21.19
C LEU A 216 7.15 -2.03 -21.90
N LYS A 217 5.87 -2.24 -22.25
CA LYS A 217 5.36 -3.46 -22.90
C LYS A 217 5.75 -4.73 -22.13
N ILE A 218 5.72 -4.63 -20.80
CA ILE A 218 6.01 -5.73 -19.88
C ILE A 218 4.75 -6.58 -19.76
N ARG A 219 4.90 -7.90 -19.85
CA ARG A 219 3.78 -8.81 -19.60
C ARG A 219 3.43 -8.80 -18.11
N LYS A 220 2.17 -8.46 -17.81
CA LYS A 220 1.59 -8.51 -16.46
C LYS A 220 1.38 -9.97 -16.02
N ASP A 221 1.67 -10.26 -14.75
CA ASP A 221 1.22 -11.50 -14.10
C ASP A 221 -0.27 -11.36 -13.73
N PRO A 222 -1.00 -12.46 -13.44
CA PRO A 222 -2.38 -12.37 -12.98
C PRO A 222 -2.52 -11.49 -11.74
N ASP A 223 -3.59 -10.72 -11.66
CA ASP A 223 -3.88 -9.87 -10.50
C ASP A 223 -4.10 -10.73 -9.24
N VAL A 224 -3.61 -10.23 -8.11
CA VAL A 224 -3.86 -10.86 -6.80
C VAL A 224 -5.28 -10.53 -6.35
N LEU A 225 -6.03 -11.56 -5.95
CA LEU A 225 -7.42 -11.42 -5.49
C LEU A 225 -7.50 -11.50 -3.95
N ARG A 226 -8.67 -11.19 -3.40
CA ARG A 226 -8.95 -11.21 -1.95
C ARG A 226 -8.77 -12.59 -1.31
N ASP A 227 -8.86 -13.66 -2.09
CA ASP A 227 -8.72 -15.05 -1.65
C ASP A 227 -7.30 -15.43 -1.21
N VAL A 228 -6.29 -14.63 -1.57
CA VAL A 228 -4.93 -14.78 -1.04
C VAL A 228 -4.90 -14.71 0.48
N MET A 229 -5.83 -13.95 1.06
CA MET A 229 -6.13 -13.96 2.48
C MET A 229 -7.31 -14.91 2.74
N SER A 230 -7.07 -15.96 3.52
CA SER A 230 -8.12 -16.97 3.79
C SER A 230 -9.33 -16.36 4.48
N VAL A 231 -10.51 -16.97 4.29
CA VAL A 231 -11.76 -16.54 4.95
C VAL A 231 -11.61 -16.56 6.47
N GLU A 232 -10.93 -17.57 7.01
CA GLU A 232 -10.63 -17.69 8.44
C GLU A 232 -9.87 -16.48 8.98
N GLN A 233 -8.92 -15.96 8.20
CA GLN A 233 -8.15 -14.78 8.58
C GLN A 233 -8.92 -13.47 8.43
N ARG A 234 -10.01 -13.44 7.65
CA ARG A 234 -10.86 -12.25 7.41
C ARG A 234 -12.04 -12.13 8.37
N LYS A 235 -12.16 -13.06 9.31
CA LYS A 235 -13.25 -13.07 10.29
C LYS A 235 -13.26 -11.78 11.14
N PRO A 236 -14.44 -11.30 11.57
CA PRO A 236 -14.57 -10.07 12.36
C PRO A 236 -14.20 -10.28 13.83
N ALA A 237 -14.24 -9.20 14.62
CA ALA A 237 -13.81 -9.21 16.02
C ALA A 237 -14.63 -10.15 16.91
N ASP A 238 -15.91 -10.33 16.60
CA ASP A 238 -16.81 -11.27 17.26
C ASP A 238 -16.31 -12.73 17.17
N ALA A 239 -15.61 -13.08 16.09
CA ALA A 239 -15.11 -14.42 15.84
C ALA A 239 -13.62 -14.61 16.18
N LEU A 240 -12.77 -13.59 15.99
CA LEU A 240 -11.31 -13.68 16.25
C LEU A 240 -10.87 -13.06 17.58
N GLY A 241 -11.69 -12.17 18.16
CA GLY A 241 -11.32 -11.31 19.27
C GLY A 241 -10.50 -10.08 18.83
N GLU A 242 -10.68 -8.97 19.55
CA GLU A 242 -10.06 -7.67 19.22
C GLU A 242 -8.53 -7.76 19.13
N HIS A 243 -7.88 -8.48 20.05
CA HIS A 243 -6.41 -8.64 20.05
C HIS A 243 -5.87 -9.20 18.73
N GLN A 244 -6.55 -10.19 18.15
CA GLN A 244 -6.08 -10.81 16.90
C GLN A 244 -6.20 -9.86 15.71
N ILE A 245 -7.25 -9.03 15.69
CA ILE A 245 -7.48 -8.03 14.65
C ILE A 245 -6.48 -6.89 14.77
N THR A 246 -6.29 -6.34 15.96
CA THR A 246 -5.29 -5.29 16.19
C THR A 246 -3.89 -5.78 15.86
N LEU A 247 -3.56 -7.05 16.17
CA LEU A 247 -2.28 -7.65 15.79
C LEU A 247 -2.16 -7.78 14.26
N ARG A 248 -3.21 -8.22 13.56
CA ARG A 248 -3.23 -8.31 12.09
C ARG A 248 -2.97 -6.93 11.47
N ASP A 249 -3.72 -5.92 11.89
CA ASP A 249 -3.61 -4.53 11.41
C ASP A 249 -2.19 -3.98 11.60
N TYR A 250 -1.63 -4.20 12.80
CA TYR A 250 -0.25 -3.84 13.10
C TYR A 250 0.75 -4.53 12.15
N VAL A 251 0.61 -5.84 11.92
CA VAL A 251 1.54 -6.62 11.09
C VAL A 251 1.47 -6.18 9.63
N ILE A 252 0.28 -5.92 9.11
CA ILE A 252 0.08 -5.38 7.77
C ILE A 252 0.79 -4.03 7.65
N LEU A 253 0.60 -3.13 8.62
CA LEU A 253 1.22 -1.81 8.62
C LEU A 253 2.76 -1.88 8.72
N ARG A 254 3.27 -2.69 9.65
CA ARG A 254 4.71 -2.92 9.85
C ARG A 254 5.37 -3.46 8.58
N ASP A 255 4.78 -4.48 7.98
CA ASP A 255 5.34 -5.12 6.79
C ASP A 255 5.17 -4.22 5.55
N PHE A 256 4.14 -3.36 5.51
CA PHE A 256 3.94 -2.39 4.44
C PHE A 256 5.06 -1.35 4.40
N ILE A 257 5.53 -0.88 5.58
CA ILE A 257 6.70 -0.01 5.68
C ILE A 257 7.94 -0.69 5.08
N GLY A 258 8.14 -1.96 5.45
CA GLY A 258 9.29 -2.74 5.00
C GLY A 258 9.29 -2.99 3.50
N ILE A 259 8.13 -3.30 2.92
CA ILE A 259 8.05 -3.56 1.48
C ILE A 259 8.21 -2.29 0.65
N THR A 260 7.62 -1.17 1.07
CA THR A 260 7.71 0.11 0.34
C THR A 260 9.13 0.67 0.37
N ASP A 261 9.83 0.54 1.50
CA ASP A 261 11.27 0.83 1.60
C ASP A 261 12.10 -0.09 0.68
N TYR A 262 11.78 -1.39 0.62
CA TYR A 262 12.43 -2.31 -0.31
C TYR A 262 12.19 -1.91 -1.78
N VAL A 263 10.97 -1.54 -2.15
CA VAL A 263 10.64 -1.04 -3.50
C VAL A 263 11.47 0.20 -3.81
N SER A 264 11.54 1.16 -2.88
CA SER A 264 12.36 2.36 -3.06
C SER A 264 13.82 2.03 -3.37
N LYS A 265 14.43 1.15 -2.56
CA LYS A 265 15.82 0.70 -2.73
C LYS A 265 16.04 -0.06 -4.03
N LEU A 266 15.11 -0.91 -4.41
CA LEU A 266 15.17 -1.68 -5.66
C LEU A 266 15.15 -0.78 -6.89
N PHE A 267 14.20 0.15 -6.96
CA PHE A 267 14.05 1.01 -8.13
C PHE A 267 15.17 2.04 -8.21
N LYS A 268 15.69 2.52 -7.08
CA LYS A 268 16.94 3.32 -7.04
C LYS A 268 18.15 2.52 -7.52
N TYR A 269 18.25 1.25 -7.14
CA TYR A 269 19.33 0.39 -7.61
C TYR A 269 19.22 0.21 -9.14
N LEU A 270 18.04 -0.11 -9.67
CA LEU A 270 17.85 -0.29 -11.11
C LEU A 270 18.14 0.99 -11.91
N SER A 271 17.83 2.17 -11.37
CA SER A 271 18.13 3.46 -12.00
C SER A 271 19.64 3.75 -12.12
N GLN A 272 20.48 2.99 -11.41
CA GLN A 272 21.94 3.11 -11.46
C GLN A 272 22.61 2.03 -12.33
N HIS A 273 21.82 1.11 -12.88
CA HIS A 273 22.30 -0.10 -13.57
C HIS A 273 21.66 -0.20 -14.96
N PRO A 274 22.11 0.61 -15.94
CA PRO A 274 21.55 0.64 -17.30
C PRO A 274 21.63 -0.70 -18.02
N GLU A 275 22.56 -1.58 -17.64
CA GLU A 275 22.66 -2.94 -18.17
C GLU A 275 21.49 -3.85 -17.77
N LYS A 276 20.66 -3.45 -16.80
CA LYS A 276 19.45 -4.17 -16.33
C LYS A 276 18.18 -3.77 -17.08
N ARG A 277 18.28 -2.91 -18.10
CA ARG A 277 17.14 -2.42 -18.89
C ARG A 277 16.46 -3.54 -19.69
N PRO A 278 15.17 -3.42 -20.02
CA PRO A 278 14.49 -4.40 -20.87
C PRO A 278 15.03 -4.33 -22.31
N VAL A 279 15.28 -5.49 -22.93
CA VAL A 279 15.80 -5.61 -24.31
C VAL A 279 14.92 -4.86 -25.33
N ARG A 280 13.60 -4.84 -25.13
CA ARG A 280 12.64 -4.24 -26.07
C ARG A 280 12.51 -2.72 -26.01
N VAL A 281 13.09 -2.07 -24.99
CA VAL A 281 12.99 -0.61 -24.82
C VAL A 281 14.04 0.12 -25.69
N MET A 282 14.99 -0.61 -26.30
CA MET A 282 15.96 -0.06 -27.25
C MET A 282 16.10 -1.03 -28.43
N GLY A 283 15.62 -0.65 -29.62
CA GLY A 283 16.05 -1.25 -30.90
C GLY A 283 17.55 -1.00 -31.16
N PRO A 284 18.11 -1.52 -32.25
CA PRO A 284 19.30 -2.42 -32.31
C PRO A 284 20.68 -1.79 -32.03
N GLU A 285 20.78 -0.61 -31.42
CA GLU A 285 22.06 0.07 -31.23
C GLU A 285 23.01 -0.67 -30.26
N VAL A 286 22.45 -1.46 -29.35
CA VAL A 286 23.20 -2.33 -28.43
C VAL A 286 23.69 -3.61 -29.12
N GLU A 287 22.94 -4.08 -30.12
CA GLU A 287 23.30 -5.25 -30.89
C GLU A 287 24.51 -4.96 -31.78
N MET A 288 24.65 -3.73 -32.30
CA MET A 288 25.84 -3.29 -33.03
C MET A 288 27.11 -3.23 -32.18
N LEU A 289 27.05 -2.73 -30.94
CA LEU A 289 28.25 -2.67 -30.08
C LEU A 289 28.75 -4.06 -29.66
N HIS A 290 27.84 -4.99 -29.37
CA HIS A 290 28.21 -6.36 -29.03
C HIS A 290 28.68 -7.18 -30.25
N THR A 291 28.01 -7.05 -31.40
CA THR A 291 28.47 -7.71 -32.64
C THR A 291 29.78 -7.14 -33.15
N GLN A 292 30.05 -5.84 -32.99
CA GLN A 292 31.31 -5.23 -33.43
C GLN A 292 32.49 -5.66 -32.55
N GLN A 293 32.29 -5.85 -31.25
CA GLN A 293 33.30 -6.45 -30.35
C GLN A 293 33.54 -7.94 -30.64
N GLU A 294 32.50 -8.72 -30.94
CA GLU A 294 32.65 -10.12 -31.33
C GLU A 294 33.31 -10.28 -32.70
N TYR A 295 32.97 -9.43 -33.66
CA TYR A 295 33.58 -9.38 -34.99
C TYR A 295 35.07 -9.00 -34.93
N GLN A 296 35.44 -8.01 -34.09
CA GLN A 296 36.84 -7.64 -33.85
C GLN A 296 37.65 -8.79 -33.22
N LYS A 297 37.06 -9.56 -32.30
CA LYS A 297 37.69 -10.76 -31.72
C LYS A 297 37.88 -11.88 -32.74
N GLN A 298 36.91 -12.07 -33.64
CA GLN A 298 37.02 -13.08 -34.71
C GLN A 298 38.10 -12.72 -35.74
N LEU A 299 38.25 -11.43 -36.07
CA LEU A 299 39.32 -10.96 -36.97
C LEU A 299 40.73 -11.15 -36.37
N GLN A 300 40.89 -11.08 -35.06
CA GLN A 300 42.17 -11.32 -34.38
C GLN A 300 42.53 -12.80 -34.24
N GLN A 301 41.60 -13.72 -34.50
CA GLN A 301 41.82 -15.17 -34.42
C GLN A 301 42.07 -15.83 -35.78
N GLN A 302 42.03 -15.07 -36.88
CA GLN A 302 42.36 -15.63 -38.19
C GLN A 302 43.86 -15.87 -38.34
N PRO A 303 44.31 -17.09 -38.68
CA PRO A 303 45.71 -17.35 -38.96
C PRO A 303 46.16 -16.58 -40.21
N PRO A 304 47.41 -16.09 -40.24
CA PRO A 304 47.90 -15.31 -41.36
C PRO A 304 47.85 -16.11 -42.67
N PRO A 305 47.50 -15.47 -43.80
CA PRO A 305 47.39 -16.16 -45.08
C PRO A 305 48.74 -16.79 -45.46
N LEU A 306 48.68 -18.09 -45.75
CA LEU A 306 49.83 -18.87 -46.21
C LEU A 306 50.42 -18.21 -47.46
N ARG A 307 51.64 -17.68 -47.33
CA ARG A 307 52.43 -17.20 -48.47
C ARG A 307 52.67 -18.38 -49.41
N HIS A 308 52.03 -18.37 -50.57
CA HIS A 308 52.33 -19.29 -51.66
C HIS A 308 53.82 -19.17 -52.02
N LEU A 309 54.58 -20.22 -51.71
CA LEU A 309 55.96 -20.40 -52.15
C LEU A 309 55.94 -20.75 -53.64
N THR A 310 56.36 -19.81 -54.48
CA THR A 310 56.58 -20.02 -55.91
C THR A 310 57.81 -20.91 -56.11
N ILE A 311 57.59 -22.17 -56.48
CA ILE A 311 58.67 -23.10 -56.83
C ILE A 311 59.10 -22.82 -58.28
N HIS A 312 60.27 -22.20 -58.45
CA HIS A 312 60.92 -22.11 -59.75
C HIS A 312 61.54 -23.47 -60.12
N ARG A 313 60.94 -24.15 -61.10
CA ARG A 313 61.48 -25.36 -61.72
C ARG A 313 62.51 -24.95 -62.78
N LYS A 314 63.80 -25.20 -62.53
CA LYS A 314 64.85 -25.13 -63.54
C LYS A 314 64.84 -26.44 -64.35
N ASN A 315 64.71 -26.34 -65.66
CA ASN A 315 64.93 -27.45 -66.59
C ASN A 315 66.37 -27.38 -67.12
N HIS A 316 67.06 -28.52 -67.06
CA HIS A 316 68.25 -28.87 -67.84
C HIS A 316 67.83 -29.91 -68.88
#